data_AF-A0A0N4U8T2-F1
#
_entry.id   AF-A0A0N4U8T2-F1
#
_cell.length_a   1.000
_cell.length_b   1.000
_cell.length_c   1.000
_cell.angle_alpha   90.00
_cell.angle_beta   90.00
_cell.angle_gamma   90.00
#
_symmetry.space_group_name_H-M   'P 1'
#
loop_
_entity.id
_entity.type
_entity.pdbx_description
1 polymer ?
#
loop_
_entity_poly.entity_id
_entity_poly.type
_entity_poly.pdbx_seq_one_letter_code
_entity_poly.pdbx_strand_id
1 'polypeptide(L)'
;MPIQILPENTELQYVQFGEAFIRFDNPEKLRSIKAQYILTTGKYFESFKYFDHYRTVIKNLLTCSQTIQAKIVESAKNLFRGDGSHKFCVHIRRGDFVNHPIFLPSEERFTISSTDYVLKKLKKNHSNLSVVAIGDGPRWVENLFANKSLYKNLASTKVYIHEMNEDPAVDICFGMMVCDSILLTSSTSTNGWWIAYVITPKPVFYRRKNSPLHMGRYQPRKSGALDYYLKRWIPLDENIVF
;
A
#
# COMPACT_ATOMS: atom_id res chain seq x y z
N MET A 1 -6.78 11.23 19.24
CA MET A 1 -6.07 10.97 20.50
C MET A 1 -4.68 11.54 20.32
N PRO A 2 -4.25 12.55 21.10
CA PRO A 2 -2.88 13.03 21.00
C PRO A 2 -1.90 11.92 21.41
N ILE A 3 -0.71 11.90 20.81
CA ILE A 3 0.39 11.05 21.27
C ILE A 3 0.68 11.45 22.72
N GLN A 4 0.65 10.48 23.63
CA GLN A 4 0.97 10.70 25.04
C GLN A 4 2.35 10.12 25.32
N ILE A 5 3.21 10.94 25.92
CA ILE A 5 4.47 10.45 26.49
C ILE A 5 4.10 9.80 27.82
N LEU A 6 4.40 8.51 27.95
CA LEU A 6 4.20 7.79 29.19
C LEU A 6 5.27 8.23 30.21
N PRO A 7 4.93 8.40 31.50
CA PRO A 7 5.92 8.62 32.55
C PRO A 7 7.04 7.57 32.52
N GLU A 8 8.28 7.95 32.86
CA GLU A 8 9.47 7.08 32.80
C GLU A 8 9.32 5.74 33.55
N ASN A 9 8.47 5.69 34.58
CA ASN A 9 8.22 4.50 35.41
C ASN A 9 6.87 3.81 35.11
N THR A 10 6.32 4.03 33.92
CA THR A 10 5.07 3.38 33.54
C THR A 10 5.28 1.87 33.45
N GLU A 11 4.54 1.11 34.25
CA GLU A 11 4.55 -0.34 34.16
C GLU A 11 3.94 -0.79 32.82
N LEU A 12 4.76 -1.40 31.97
CA LEU A 12 4.36 -1.91 30.67
C LEU A 12 4.25 -3.43 30.73
N GLN A 13 3.08 -3.96 30.42
CA GLN A 13 2.93 -5.39 30.17
C GLN A 13 3.17 -5.69 28.69
N TYR A 14 4.23 -6.45 28.41
CA TYR A 14 4.55 -6.91 27.06
C TYR A 14 3.60 -8.04 26.65
N VAL A 15 3.05 -7.94 25.44
CA VAL A 15 2.08 -8.91 24.92
C VAL A 15 2.40 -9.28 23.47
N GLN A 16 2.31 -10.58 23.15
CA GLN A 16 2.41 -11.06 21.77
C GLN A 16 1.10 -10.78 21.03
N PHE A 17 1.04 -9.61 20.41
CA PHE A 17 -0.12 -9.13 19.66
C PHE A 17 0.30 -8.43 18.39
N GLY A 18 -0.50 -8.61 17.33
CA GLY A 18 -0.18 -8.07 16.02
C GLY A 18 1.00 -8.79 15.38
N GLU A 19 1.13 -10.11 15.57
CA GLU A 19 2.13 -10.94 14.88
C GLU A 19 1.53 -11.72 13.71
N ALA A 20 0.21 -11.61 13.51
CA ALA A 20 -0.49 -12.35 12.49
C ALA A 20 -0.27 -11.70 11.11
N PHE A 21 0.74 -12.16 10.37
CA PHE A 21 0.95 -11.73 9.00
C PHE A 21 -0.29 -12.00 8.15
N ILE A 22 -0.67 -10.99 7.36
CA ILE A 22 -1.84 -10.92 6.48
C ILE A 22 -3.18 -11.36 7.12
N ARG A 23 -3.33 -11.17 8.44
CA ARG A 23 -4.48 -11.67 9.21
C ARG A 23 -4.89 -10.70 10.31
N PHE A 24 -6.18 -10.74 10.65
CA PHE A 24 -6.70 -10.07 11.83
C PHE A 24 -6.39 -10.89 13.09
N ASP A 25 -5.64 -10.31 14.03
CA ASP A 25 -5.43 -10.82 15.37
C ASP A 25 -6.45 -10.15 16.29
N ASN A 26 -7.45 -10.89 16.78
CA ASN A 26 -8.57 -10.27 17.48
C ASN A 26 -8.10 -9.60 18.79
N PRO A 27 -8.21 -8.25 18.94
CA PRO A 27 -7.83 -7.55 20.17
C PRO A 27 -8.58 -8.02 21.42
N GLU A 28 -9.75 -8.65 21.26
CA GLU A 28 -10.56 -9.17 22.37
C GLU A 28 -9.81 -10.16 23.26
N LYS A 29 -8.80 -10.87 22.73
CA LYS A 29 -7.95 -11.77 23.53
C LYS A 29 -7.13 -11.04 24.59
N LEU A 30 -6.98 -9.72 24.46
CA LEU A 30 -6.26 -8.86 25.40
C LEU A 30 -7.14 -8.44 26.59
N ARG A 31 -8.46 -8.67 26.55
CA ARG A 31 -9.39 -8.24 27.62
C ARG A 31 -9.10 -8.84 28.99
N SER A 32 -8.47 -10.01 29.06
CA SER A 32 -8.12 -10.65 30.34
C SER A 32 -6.89 -10.03 31.01
N ILE A 33 -6.16 -9.15 30.31
CA ILE A 33 -4.93 -8.55 30.80
C ILE A 33 -5.29 -7.36 31.70
N LYS A 34 -4.92 -7.45 32.97
CA LYS A 34 -5.12 -6.40 33.97
C LYS A 34 -3.91 -5.48 34.03
N ALA A 35 -3.63 -4.77 32.95
CA ALA A 35 -2.57 -3.75 32.88
C ALA A 35 -3.15 -2.42 32.43
N GLN A 36 -2.63 -1.32 32.98
CA GLN A 36 -3.00 0.03 32.53
C GLN A 36 -2.46 0.32 31.12
N TYR A 37 -1.27 -0.20 30.81
CA TYR A 37 -0.62 -0.06 29.52
C TYR A 37 -0.09 -1.41 29.06
N ILE A 38 -0.34 -1.71 27.78
CA ILE A 38 0.22 -2.89 27.11
C ILE A 38 1.16 -2.43 26.01
N LEU A 39 2.28 -3.13 25.86
CA LEU A 39 3.18 -2.97 24.72
C LEU A 39 3.10 -4.21 23.85
N THR A 40 2.54 -4.05 22.66
CA THR A 40 2.35 -5.13 21.69
C THR A 40 3.59 -5.28 20.82
N THR A 41 3.90 -6.49 20.34
CA THR A 41 4.96 -6.66 19.33
C THR A 41 4.68 -5.82 18.07
N GLY A 42 3.42 -5.72 17.65
CA GLY A 42 2.99 -4.78 16.61
C GLY A 42 3.65 -4.99 15.24
N LYS A 43 4.03 -6.23 14.90
CA LYS A 43 4.70 -6.57 13.63
C LYS A 43 3.80 -6.35 12.41
N TYR A 44 2.52 -6.67 12.54
CA TYR A 44 1.54 -6.66 11.46
C TYR A 44 0.20 -6.16 11.97
N PHE A 45 -0.22 -5.00 11.44
CA PHE A 45 -1.53 -4.39 11.67
C PHE A 45 -2.30 -4.19 10.36
N GLU A 46 -1.85 -4.80 9.27
CA GLU A 46 -2.48 -4.71 7.96
C GLU A 46 -3.74 -5.58 7.91
N SER A 47 -4.81 -5.08 8.53
CA SER A 47 -6.15 -5.60 8.38
C SER A 47 -7.12 -4.46 8.61
N PHE A 48 -8.08 -4.31 7.71
CA PHE A 48 -9.06 -3.24 7.85
C PHE A 48 -9.90 -3.42 9.13
N LYS A 49 -10.04 -4.65 9.63
CA LYS A 49 -10.84 -4.95 10.83
C LYS A 49 -10.36 -4.21 12.08
N TYR A 50 -9.06 -3.94 12.21
CA TYR A 50 -8.55 -3.15 13.33
C TYR A 50 -9.06 -1.71 13.31
N PHE A 51 -9.22 -1.13 12.12
CA PHE A 51 -9.21 0.33 11.97
C PHE A 51 -10.43 0.92 11.30
N ASP A 52 -11.21 0.14 10.53
CA ASP A 52 -12.29 0.72 9.70
C ASP A 52 -13.40 1.38 10.54
N HIS A 53 -13.59 0.93 11.79
CA HIS A 53 -14.47 1.59 12.76
C HIS A 53 -13.86 2.86 13.40
N TYR A 54 -12.53 3.02 13.36
CA TYR A 54 -11.78 4.20 13.78
C TYR A 54 -11.25 5.02 12.61
N ARG A 55 -11.78 4.80 11.40
CA ARG A 55 -11.17 5.30 10.16
C ARG A 55 -10.95 6.81 10.15
N THR A 56 -11.92 7.58 10.66
CA THR A 56 -11.79 9.04 10.79
C THR A 56 -10.63 9.42 11.71
N VAL A 57 -10.49 8.71 12.84
CA VAL A 57 -9.39 8.94 13.79
C VAL A 57 -8.04 8.60 13.14
N ILE A 58 -7.94 7.45 12.46
CA ILE A 58 -6.71 7.02 11.79
C ILE A 58 -6.31 8.01 10.69
N LYS A 59 -7.26 8.50 9.87
CA LYS A 59 -6.97 9.52 8.87
C LYS A 59 -6.47 10.83 9.48
N ASN A 60 -7.04 11.25 10.60
CA ASN A 60 -6.58 12.44 11.29
C ASN A 60 -5.19 12.24 11.91
N LEU A 61 -4.90 11.05 12.44
CA LEU A 61 -3.57 10.70 12.97
C LEU A 61 -2.50 10.66 11.87
N LEU A 62 -2.86 10.18 10.68
CA LEU A 62 -1.97 10.10 9.52
C LEU A 62 -2.01 11.36 8.65
N THR A 63 -2.51 12.48 9.19
CA THR A 63 -2.48 13.76 8.48
C THR A 63 -1.04 14.24 8.34
N CYS A 64 -0.69 14.64 7.12
CA CYS A 64 0.64 15.10 6.78
C CYS A 64 1.02 16.35 7.55
N SER A 65 2.21 16.37 8.15
CA SER A 65 2.76 17.58 8.75
C SER A 65 3.01 18.64 7.67
N GLN A 66 2.99 19.92 8.03
CA GLN A 66 3.27 21.01 7.08
C GLN A 66 4.64 20.85 6.40
N THR A 67 5.65 20.37 7.14
CA THR A 67 6.98 20.07 6.61
C THR A 67 6.95 18.97 5.55
N ILE A 68 6.22 17.87 5.80
CA ILE A 68 6.08 16.79 4.81
C ILE A 68 5.30 17.28 3.59
N GLN A 69 4.21 18.03 3.80
CA GLN A 69 3.42 18.61 2.71
C GLN A 69 4.26 19.51 1.80
N ALA A 70 5.07 20.41 2.37
CA ALA A 70 5.93 21.31 1.60
C ALA A 70 6.92 20.53 0.73
N LYS A 71 7.59 19.51 1.30
CA LYS A 71 8.51 18.62 0.56
C LYS A 71 7.81 17.91 -0.61
N ILE A 72 6.59 17.43 -0.40
CA ILE A 72 5.81 16.74 -1.44
C ILE A 72 5.37 17.71 -2.54
N VAL A 73 4.93 18.92 -2.18
CA VAL A 73 4.52 19.93 -3.16
C VAL A 73 5.70 20.31 -4.06
N GLU A 74 6.89 20.50 -3.48
CA GLU A 74 8.10 20.79 -4.25
C GLU A 74 8.50 19.62 -5.16
N SER A 75 8.55 18.40 -4.63
CA SER A 75 8.92 17.21 -5.42
C SER A 75 7.90 16.93 -6.54
N ALA A 76 6.61 17.05 -6.27
CA ALA A 76 5.54 16.89 -7.25
C ALA A 76 5.59 17.96 -8.34
N LYS A 77 5.90 19.23 -7.99
CA LYS A 77 6.08 20.31 -8.96
C LYS A 77 7.23 19.99 -9.93
N ASN A 78 8.36 19.53 -9.39
CA ASN A 78 9.54 19.18 -10.19
C ASN A 78 9.29 17.94 -11.07
N LEU A 79 8.63 16.93 -10.52
CA LEU A 79 8.35 15.67 -11.22
C LEU A 79 7.31 15.85 -12.34
N PHE A 80 6.19 16.52 -12.05
CA PHE A 80 5.06 16.61 -12.96
C PHE A 80 5.08 17.84 -13.87
N ARG A 81 5.84 18.89 -13.52
CA ARG A 81 5.96 20.15 -14.29
C ARG A 81 4.60 20.73 -14.72
N GLY A 82 3.61 20.66 -13.83
CA GLY A 82 2.25 21.16 -14.07
C GLY A 82 1.31 20.17 -14.77
N ASP A 83 1.69 18.90 -14.97
CA ASP A 83 0.76 17.88 -15.46
C ASP A 83 -0.39 17.64 -14.45
N GLY A 84 -1.57 18.16 -14.77
CA GLY A 84 -2.82 17.99 -14.00
C GLY A 84 -3.65 16.75 -14.35
N SER A 85 -3.08 15.78 -15.08
CA SER A 85 -3.76 14.50 -15.38
C SER A 85 -4.12 13.70 -14.12
N HIS A 86 -5.06 12.77 -14.26
CA HIS A 86 -5.35 11.75 -13.24
C HIS A 86 -4.10 10.92 -12.95
N LYS A 87 -3.61 10.94 -11.71
CA LYS A 87 -2.40 10.23 -11.28
C LYS A 87 -2.77 8.81 -10.86
N PHE A 88 -2.55 7.86 -11.76
CA PHE A 88 -2.63 6.44 -11.45
C PHE A 88 -1.29 5.96 -10.87
N CYS A 89 -1.23 5.82 -9.55
CA CYS A 89 -0.04 5.36 -8.87
C CYS A 89 0.11 3.83 -8.95
N VAL A 90 1.32 3.36 -9.17
CA VAL A 90 1.67 1.93 -9.18
C VAL A 90 2.72 1.72 -8.11
N HIS A 91 2.32 1.18 -6.97
CA HIS A 91 3.24 0.86 -5.88
C HIS A 91 3.96 -0.45 -6.18
N ILE A 92 5.28 -0.35 -6.27
CA ILE A 92 6.25 -1.40 -6.54
C ILE A 92 7.10 -1.57 -5.28
N ARG A 93 7.21 -2.81 -4.82
CA ARG A 93 8.10 -3.24 -3.73
C ARG A 93 8.85 -4.48 -4.14
N ARG A 94 10.18 -4.43 -4.16
CA ARG A 94 11.04 -5.56 -4.53
C ARG A 94 12.15 -5.81 -3.53
N GLY A 95 13.13 -4.91 -3.43
CA GLY A 95 14.32 -4.97 -2.54
C GLY A 95 14.59 -6.31 -1.87
N ASP A 96 14.48 -6.33 -0.55
CA ASP A 96 14.56 -7.49 0.34
C ASP A 96 13.45 -8.54 0.10
N PHE A 97 12.31 -8.18 -0.50
CA PHE A 97 11.24 -9.14 -0.81
C PHE A 97 11.65 -10.14 -1.90
N VAL A 98 12.58 -9.79 -2.80
CA VAL A 98 13.01 -10.68 -3.90
C VAL A 98 13.59 -12.00 -3.37
N ASN A 99 14.31 -11.94 -2.24
CA ASN A 99 14.95 -13.11 -1.63
C ASN A 99 14.23 -13.59 -0.37
N HIS A 100 13.07 -13.01 -0.04
CA HIS A 100 12.35 -13.37 1.19
C HIS A 100 11.37 -14.52 0.94
N PRO A 101 11.36 -15.57 1.79
CA PRO A 101 10.50 -16.74 1.55
C PRO A 101 9.00 -16.42 1.68
N ILE A 102 8.64 -15.41 2.48
CA ILE A 102 7.25 -15.11 2.82
C ILE A 102 6.69 -13.94 2.00
N PHE A 103 7.50 -12.92 1.72
CA PHE A 103 7.00 -11.69 1.11
C PHE A 103 6.87 -11.85 -0.39
N LEU A 104 5.87 -11.18 -0.98
CA LEU A 104 5.60 -11.25 -2.40
C LEU A 104 6.16 -9.99 -3.08
N PRO A 105 7.31 -10.09 -3.76
CA PRO A 105 7.83 -8.96 -4.50
C PRO A 105 6.91 -8.60 -5.67
N SER A 106 7.05 -7.38 -6.15
CA SER A 106 6.42 -6.93 -7.38
C SER A 106 7.07 -7.66 -8.55
N GLU A 107 6.26 -8.39 -9.30
CA GLU A 107 6.72 -9.15 -10.46
C GLU A 107 6.57 -8.30 -11.72
N GLU A 108 7.57 -8.36 -12.60
CA GLU A 108 7.64 -7.55 -13.82
C GLU A 108 6.38 -7.72 -14.68
N ARG A 109 6.11 -8.96 -15.13
CA ARG A 109 4.98 -9.29 -16.00
C ARG A 109 3.64 -8.86 -15.39
N PHE A 110 3.43 -9.14 -14.10
CA PHE A 110 2.20 -8.75 -13.40
C PHE A 110 2.08 -7.23 -13.32
N THR A 111 3.15 -6.53 -12.95
CA THR A 111 3.16 -5.08 -12.76
C THR A 111 2.80 -4.36 -14.05
N ILE A 112 3.50 -4.65 -15.15
CA ILE A 112 3.28 -3.93 -16.41
C ILE A 112 1.91 -4.25 -17.03
N SER A 113 1.51 -5.52 -17.04
CA SER A 113 0.24 -5.93 -17.63
C SER A 113 -0.94 -5.41 -16.82
N SER A 114 -0.85 -5.44 -15.49
CA SER A 114 -1.89 -4.92 -14.60
C SER A 114 -2.01 -3.40 -14.73
N THR A 115 -0.88 -2.71 -14.92
CA THR A 115 -0.87 -1.27 -15.18
C THR A 115 -1.63 -0.95 -16.47
N ASP A 116 -1.34 -1.64 -17.57
CA ASP A 116 -2.05 -1.45 -18.84
C ASP A 116 -3.56 -1.76 -18.71
N TYR A 117 -3.89 -2.87 -18.05
CA TYR A 117 -5.26 -3.29 -17.79
C TYR A 117 -6.05 -2.27 -16.97
N VAL A 118 -5.46 -1.72 -15.90
CA VAL A 118 -6.11 -0.71 -15.07
C VAL A 118 -6.23 0.61 -15.83
N LEU A 119 -5.22 1.01 -16.61
CA LEU A 119 -5.33 2.18 -17.50
C LEU A 119 -6.51 2.04 -18.45
N LYS A 120 -6.72 0.86 -19.07
CA LYS A 120 -7.91 0.60 -19.91
C LYS A 120 -9.22 0.82 -19.14
N LYS A 121 -9.29 0.43 -17.86
CA LYS A 121 -10.47 0.66 -17.01
C LYS A 121 -10.67 2.15 -16.68
N LEU A 122 -9.60 2.84 -16.26
CA LEU A 122 -9.65 4.25 -15.86
C LEU A 122 -9.95 5.17 -17.06
N LYS A 123 -9.45 4.83 -18.26
CA LYS A 123 -9.73 5.57 -19.51
C LYS A 123 -11.21 5.68 -19.87
N LYS A 124 -12.08 4.86 -19.27
CA LYS A 124 -13.54 5.00 -19.43
C LYS A 124 -14.09 6.27 -18.82
N ASN A 125 -13.45 6.77 -17.75
CA ASN A 125 -13.91 7.93 -16.97
C ASN A 125 -12.93 9.11 -17.00
N HIS A 126 -11.70 8.90 -17.48
CA HIS A 126 -10.64 9.91 -17.50
C HIS A 126 -10.00 9.94 -18.89
N SER A 127 -9.96 11.10 -19.52
CA SER A 127 -9.32 11.26 -20.84
C SER A 127 -7.82 11.52 -20.74
N ASN A 128 -7.37 12.13 -19.64
CA ASN A 128 -5.96 12.47 -19.39
C ASN A 128 -5.47 11.76 -18.12
N LEU A 129 -4.55 10.80 -18.27
CA LEU A 129 -3.97 10.04 -17.17
C LEU A 129 -2.44 10.00 -17.30
N SER A 130 -1.79 9.89 -16.16
CA SER A 130 -0.37 9.57 -16.05
C SER A 130 -0.17 8.46 -15.03
N VAL A 131 0.82 7.62 -15.28
CA VAL A 131 1.29 6.61 -14.32
C VAL A 131 2.34 7.26 -13.43
N VAL A 132 2.25 7.02 -12.12
CA VAL A 132 3.31 7.34 -11.15
C VAL A 132 3.78 6.05 -10.52
N ALA A 133 4.92 5.54 -10.98
CA ALA A 133 5.54 4.35 -10.40
C ALA A 133 6.22 4.76 -9.08
N ILE A 134 5.70 4.25 -7.96
CA ILE A 134 6.22 4.49 -6.62
C ILE A 134 6.94 3.21 -6.20
N GLY A 135 8.26 3.24 -6.01
CA GLY A 135 8.93 2.03 -5.56
C GLY A 135 10.39 2.17 -5.23
N ASP A 136 10.94 1.06 -4.74
CA ASP A 136 12.35 0.88 -4.50
C ASP A 136 13.10 0.46 -5.77
N GLY A 137 14.32 0.98 -5.95
CA GLY A 137 15.19 0.63 -7.08
C GLY A 137 14.79 1.35 -8.38
N PRO A 138 15.05 2.66 -8.51
CA PRO A 138 14.64 3.48 -9.66
C PRO A 138 15.06 2.86 -11.00
N ARG A 139 16.28 2.31 -11.10
CA ARG A 139 16.76 1.64 -12.31
C ARG A 139 15.92 0.43 -12.74
N TRP A 140 15.43 -0.36 -11.78
CA TRP A 140 14.55 -1.48 -12.10
C TRP A 140 13.19 -0.98 -12.60
N VAL A 141 12.65 0.06 -11.97
CA VAL A 141 11.40 0.69 -12.39
C VAL A 141 11.53 1.33 -13.78
N GLU A 142 12.63 2.01 -14.06
CA GLU A 142 12.96 2.54 -15.40
C GLU A 142 12.97 1.42 -16.44
N ASN A 143 13.69 0.33 -16.18
CA ASN A 143 13.77 -0.81 -17.09
C ASN A 143 12.42 -1.49 -17.30
N LEU A 144 11.62 -1.64 -16.24
CA LEU A 144 10.27 -2.19 -16.29
C LEU A 144 9.40 -1.40 -17.29
N PHE A 145 9.47 -0.07 -17.26
CA PHE A 145 8.66 0.80 -18.13
C PHE A 145 9.33 1.18 -19.46
N ALA A 146 10.58 0.78 -19.70
CA ALA A 146 11.31 1.07 -20.95
C ALA A 146 10.59 0.50 -22.19
N ASN A 147 10.03 -0.71 -22.08
CA ASN A 147 9.31 -1.39 -23.16
C ASN A 147 7.79 -1.14 -23.11
N LYS A 148 7.34 -0.02 -22.52
CA LYS A 148 5.90 0.29 -22.41
C LYS A 148 5.18 0.41 -23.76
N SER A 149 5.90 0.62 -24.85
CA SER A 149 5.34 0.67 -26.22
C SER A 149 4.64 -0.62 -26.63
N LEU A 150 4.98 -1.77 -26.01
CA LEU A 150 4.34 -3.06 -26.24
C LEU A 150 2.92 -3.15 -25.65
N TYR A 151 2.52 -2.19 -24.82
CA TYR A 151 1.27 -2.20 -24.06
C TYR A 151 0.37 -1.05 -24.50
N LYS A 152 -0.73 -1.35 -25.19
CA LYS A 152 -1.56 -0.38 -25.93
C LYS A 152 -1.95 0.87 -25.12
N ASN A 153 -2.39 0.69 -23.87
CA ASN A 153 -2.86 1.79 -23.04
C ASN A 153 -1.71 2.55 -22.38
N LEU A 154 -0.63 1.85 -22.04
CA LEU A 154 0.57 2.41 -21.42
C LEU A 154 1.50 3.13 -22.41
N ALA A 155 1.55 2.69 -23.67
CA ALA A 155 2.39 3.26 -24.73
C ALA A 155 2.21 4.78 -24.85
N SER A 156 0.94 5.23 -24.87
CA SER A 156 0.53 6.63 -24.96
C SER A 156 0.46 7.38 -23.62
N THR A 157 0.72 6.69 -22.50
CA THR A 157 0.59 7.26 -21.15
C THR A 157 1.95 7.75 -20.65
N LYS A 158 2.01 8.95 -20.06
CA LYS A 158 3.22 9.43 -19.40
C LYS A 158 3.49 8.59 -18.15
N VAL A 159 4.75 8.24 -17.93
CA VAL A 159 5.18 7.49 -16.74
C VAL A 159 6.17 8.36 -15.99
N TYR A 160 5.85 8.66 -14.74
CA TYR A 160 6.71 9.31 -13.78
C TYR A 160 7.22 8.27 -12.79
N ILE A 161 8.46 8.44 -12.33
CA ILE A 161 9.07 7.57 -11.33
C ILE A 161 9.26 8.40 -10.06
N HIS A 162 8.67 7.92 -8.98
CA HIS A 162 8.85 8.44 -7.63
C HIS A 162 9.58 7.37 -6.82
N GLU A 163 10.84 7.67 -6.49
CA GLU A 163 11.61 6.82 -5.59
C GLU A 163 11.04 6.96 -4.17
N MET A 164 10.84 5.82 -3.51
CA MET A 164 10.37 5.78 -2.12
C MET A 164 11.37 6.49 -1.19
N ASN A 165 10.84 7.24 -0.24
CA ASN A 165 11.65 7.93 0.75
C ASN A 165 12.09 6.99 1.89
N GLU A 166 13.20 7.33 2.55
CA GLU A 166 13.61 6.62 3.76
C GLU A 166 12.61 6.78 4.91
N ASP A 167 11.84 7.87 4.92
CA ASP A 167 10.73 8.10 5.84
C ASP A 167 9.38 7.63 5.24
N PRO A 168 8.78 6.53 5.74
CA PRO A 168 7.50 6.03 5.25
C PRO A 168 6.35 7.04 5.36
N ALA A 169 6.44 8.00 6.31
CA ALA A 169 5.43 9.03 6.44
C ALA A 169 5.37 9.94 5.20
N VAL A 170 6.52 10.17 4.54
CA VAL A 170 6.59 10.93 3.28
C VAL A 170 5.88 10.18 2.17
N ASP A 171 6.08 8.87 2.04
CA ASP A 171 5.44 8.06 1.00
C ASP A 171 3.92 7.93 1.21
N ILE A 172 3.49 7.73 2.45
CA ILE A 172 2.06 7.71 2.83
C ILE A 172 1.42 9.04 2.44
N CYS A 173 2.07 10.15 2.79
CA CYS A 173 1.61 11.49 2.45
C CYS A 173 1.64 11.79 0.95
N PHE A 174 2.66 11.33 0.24
CA PHE A 174 2.73 11.44 -1.21
C PHE A 174 1.53 10.74 -1.84
N GLY A 175 1.23 9.52 -1.39
CA GLY A 175 0.03 8.79 -1.77
C GLY A 175 -1.27 9.59 -1.57
N MET A 176 -1.43 10.20 -0.39
CA MET A 176 -2.61 11.02 -0.06
C MET A 176 -2.76 12.23 -0.97
N MET A 177 -1.67 12.97 -1.19
CA MET A 177 -1.66 14.25 -1.89
C MET A 177 -1.64 14.11 -3.41
N VAL A 178 -1.03 13.05 -3.94
CA VAL A 178 -0.76 12.91 -5.38
C VAL A 178 -1.64 11.86 -6.05
N CYS A 179 -1.83 10.69 -5.45
CA CYS A 179 -2.47 9.57 -6.14
C CYS A 179 -3.99 9.75 -6.23
N ASP A 180 -4.56 9.68 -7.43
CA ASP A 180 -6.01 9.66 -7.66
C ASP A 180 -6.56 8.23 -7.66
N SER A 181 -5.69 7.25 -7.92
CA SER A 181 -5.94 5.82 -7.81
C SER A 181 -4.62 5.09 -7.59
N ILE A 182 -4.63 3.89 -7.04
CA ILE A 182 -3.41 3.11 -6.81
C ILE A 182 -3.55 1.64 -7.21
N LEU A 183 -2.47 1.06 -7.71
CA LEU A 183 -2.28 -0.38 -7.87
C LEU A 183 -1.17 -0.87 -6.93
N LEU A 184 -1.48 -1.82 -6.05
CA LEU A 184 -0.50 -2.55 -5.24
C LEU A 184 -0.01 -3.79 -6.00
N THR A 185 1.21 -3.76 -6.53
CA THR A 185 1.77 -4.93 -7.25
C THR A 185 2.49 -5.92 -6.34
N SER A 186 2.94 -5.46 -5.16
CA SER A 186 3.29 -6.29 -4.02
C SER A 186 2.13 -6.35 -3.04
N SER A 187 1.50 -7.51 -2.94
CA SER A 187 0.34 -7.76 -2.08
C SER A 187 0.65 -7.74 -0.59
N THR A 188 1.92 -7.86 -0.21
CA THR A 188 2.34 -8.00 1.20
C THR A 188 3.16 -6.80 1.69
N SER A 189 3.18 -5.69 0.95
CA SER A 189 3.89 -4.49 1.36
C SER A 189 3.12 -3.75 2.45
N THR A 190 3.70 -3.63 3.64
CA THR A 190 3.16 -2.82 4.74
C THR A 190 2.96 -1.36 4.31
N ASN A 191 3.97 -0.75 3.68
CA ASN A 191 3.89 0.64 3.25
C ASN A 191 2.81 0.84 2.17
N GLY A 192 2.78 -0.07 1.18
CA GLY A 192 1.76 -0.07 0.13
C GLY A 192 0.34 -0.24 0.68
N TRP A 193 0.17 -1.12 1.67
CA TRP A 193 -1.12 -1.31 2.34
C TRP A 193 -1.60 -0.04 3.04
N TRP A 194 -0.73 0.64 3.78
CA TRP A 194 -1.06 1.88 4.47
C TRP A 194 -1.37 3.02 3.52
N ILE A 195 -0.60 3.18 2.44
CA ILE A 195 -0.92 4.14 1.36
C ILE A 195 -2.33 3.88 0.83
N ALA A 196 -2.62 2.63 0.42
CA ALA A 196 -3.94 2.28 -0.11
C ALA A 196 -5.07 2.53 0.91
N TYR A 197 -4.83 2.25 2.20
CA TYR A 197 -5.79 2.48 3.27
C TYR A 197 -6.17 3.95 3.40
N VAL A 198 -5.17 4.85 3.49
CA VAL A 198 -5.42 6.28 3.72
C VAL A 198 -6.07 6.98 2.53
N ILE A 199 -5.72 6.60 1.29
CA ILE A 199 -6.28 7.24 0.09
C ILE A 199 -7.73 6.84 -0.18
N THR A 200 -8.19 5.71 0.38
CA THR A 200 -9.56 5.23 0.18
C THR A 200 -10.54 6.30 0.73
N PRO A 201 -11.52 6.82 -0.05
CA PRO A 201 -12.33 6.09 -1.03
C PRO A 201 -11.84 6.13 -2.48
N LYS A 202 -10.67 6.70 -2.78
CA LYS A 202 -10.08 6.63 -4.11
C LYS A 202 -9.94 5.16 -4.59
N PRO A 203 -10.02 4.87 -5.91
CA PRO A 203 -9.91 3.51 -6.42
C PRO A 203 -8.58 2.86 -6.04
N VAL A 204 -8.65 1.66 -5.45
CA VAL A 204 -7.50 0.83 -5.10
C VAL A 204 -7.62 -0.50 -5.82
N PHE A 205 -6.60 -0.85 -6.59
CA PHE A 205 -6.40 -2.14 -7.21
C PHE A 205 -5.26 -2.87 -6.49
N TYR A 206 -5.32 -4.18 -6.38
CA TYR A 206 -4.25 -4.95 -5.74
C TYR A 206 -4.06 -6.31 -6.39
N ARG A 207 -2.83 -6.82 -6.34
CA ARG A 207 -2.52 -8.19 -6.72
C ARG A 207 -3.18 -9.19 -5.78
N ARG A 208 -4.13 -9.99 -6.25
CA ARG A 208 -4.74 -11.08 -5.48
C ARG A 208 -3.84 -12.31 -5.49
N LYS A 209 -2.64 -12.17 -4.93
CA LYS A 209 -1.71 -13.28 -4.66
C LYS A 209 -1.39 -13.32 -3.18
N ASN A 210 -1.58 -14.49 -2.57
CA ASN A 210 -1.18 -14.75 -1.19
C ASN A 210 0.05 -15.67 -1.19
N SER A 211 0.94 -15.50 -0.22
CA SER A 211 2.14 -16.34 -0.12
C SER A 211 1.74 -17.81 0.05
N PRO A 212 2.31 -18.75 -0.74
CA PRO A 212 2.03 -20.19 -0.61
C PRO A 212 2.33 -20.74 0.79
N LEU A 213 3.34 -20.20 1.49
CA LEU A 213 3.69 -20.59 2.86
C LEU A 213 2.59 -20.28 3.89
N HIS A 214 1.60 -19.45 3.54
CA HIS A 214 0.41 -19.22 4.36
C HIS A 214 -0.84 -19.93 3.85
N MET A 215 -0.81 -20.49 2.64
CA MET A 215 -1.81 -21.46 2.18
C MET A 215 -1.51 -22.87 2.69
N GLY A 216 -0.24 -23.23 2.86
CA GLY A 216 0.20 -24.58 3.26
C GLY A 216 -0.28 -25.09 4.62
N ARG A 217 -0.76 -24.21 5.51
CA ARG A 217 -1.43 -24.62 6.77
C ARG A 217 -2.86 -24.11 6.92
N TYR A 218 -3.39 -23.39 5.94
CA TYR A 218 -4.73 -22.84 6.05
C TYR A 218 -5.38 -22.70 4.67
N GLN A 219 -6.45 -23.46 4.47
CA GLN A 219 -7.19 -23.54 3.21
C GLN A 219 -7.69 -22.14 2.78
N PRO A 220 -7.45 -21.72 1.53
CA PRO A 220 -7.98 -20.47 0.97
C PRO A 220 -9.50 -20.34 1.06
N ARG A 221 -10.22 -21.47 1.23
CA ARG A 221 -11.68 -21.51 1.33
C ARG A 221 -12.23 -21.03 2.69
N LYS A 222 -11.42 -20.89 3.74
CA LYS A 222 -11.89 -20.38 5.04
C LYS A 222 -11.38 -18.96 5.31
N SER A 223 -11.98 -17.96 4.63
CA SER A 223 -12.10 -16.55 5.06
C SER A 223 -10.88 -15.71 5.51
N GLY A 224 -9.65 -16.23 5.63
CA GLY A 224 -8.53 -15.49 6.25
C GLY A 224 -7.98 -14.33 5.42
N ALA A 225 -7.90 -14.50 4.09
CA ALA A 225 -7.48 -13.42 3.18
C ALA A 225 -8.56 -12.33 3.00
N LEU A 226 -9.77 -12.54 3.53
CA LEU A 226 -10.88 -11.57 3.43
C LEU A 226 -10.70 -10.37 4.36
N ASP A 227 -9.80 -10.45 5.35
CA ASP A 227 -9.65 -9.42 6.39
C ASP A 227 -8.49 -8.46 6.13
N TYR A 228 -7.56 -8.83 5.25
CA TYR A 228 -6.39 -8.02 4.93
C TYR A 228 -6.78 -6.83 4.05
N TYR A 229 -7.46 -7.08 2.93
CA TYR A 229 -7.88 -6.05 1.99
C TYR A 229 -9.26 -5.52 2.33
N LEU A 230 -9.49 -4.21 2.12
CA LEU A 230 -10.84 -3.66 2.21
C LEU A 230 -11.72 -4.30 1.13
N LYS A 231 -12.95 -4.66 1.46
CA LYS A 231 -13.92 -5.28 0.54
C LYS A 231 -14.17 -4.47 -0.75
N ARG A 232 -13.97 -3.15 -0.69
CA ARG A 232 -14.15 -2.24 -1.85
C ARG A 232 -12.93 -2.14 -2.76
N TRP A 233 -11.79 -2.65 -2.34
CA TRP A 233 -10.61 -2.70 -3.20
C TRP A 233 -10.79 -3.76 -4.28
N ILE A 234 -10.20 -3.53 -5.44
CA ILE A 234 -10.44 -4.32 -6.64
C ILE A 234 -9.31 -5.33 -6.81
N PRO A 235 -9.56 -6.64 -6.61
CA PRO A 235 -8.54 -7.65 -6.85
C PRO A 235 -8.21 -7.76 -8.34
N LEU A 236 -6.93 -7.95 -8.64
CA LEU A 236 -6.41 -8.30 -9.95
C LEU A 236 -5.63 -9.61 -9.84
N ASP A 237 -5.88 -10.51 -10.78
CA ASP A 237 -5.26 -11.82 -10.87
C ASP A 237 -4.61 -11.96 -12.23
N GLU A 238 -3.64 -12.85 -12.33
CA GLU A 238 -2.96 -13.18 -13.57
C GLU A 238 -3.97 -13.53 -14.70
N ASN A 239 -5.05 -14.27 -14.38
CA ASN A 239 -6.11 -14.64 -15.35
C ASN A 239 -6.99 -13.47 -15.82
N ILE A 240 -7.01 -12.35 -15.10
CA ILE A 240 -7.81 -11.17 -15.45
C ILE A 240 -7.00 -10.23 -16.35
N VAL A 241 -5.68 -10.27 -16.17
CA VAL A 241 -4.74 -9.28 -16.67
C VAL A 241 -4.02 -9.74 -17.93
N PHE A 242 -3.72 -11.04 -18.04
CA PHE A 242 -3.02 -11.64 -19.17
C PHE A 242 -3.97 -12.12 -20.28
#